data_AF-A0A1Q9SRL8-F1
#
_entry.id   AF-A0A1Q9SRL8-F1
#
_cell.length_a   1.000
_cell.length_b   1.000
_cell.length_c   1.000
_cell.angle_alpha   90.00
_cell.angle_beta   90.00
_cell.angle_gamma   90.00
#
_symmetry.space_group_name_H-M   'P 1'
#
loop_
_entity.id
_entity.type
_entity.pdbx_description
1 polymer ?
#
loop_
_entity_poly.entity_id
_entity_poly.type
_entity_poly.pdbx_seq_one_letter_code
_entity_poly.pdbx_strand_id
1 'polypeptide(L)'
;MLWGYDGWFWAAVLLGGASFLVCAVQALRGRRPDDWTQGSVLLLEAFLLAYAVGSVVMHLVGPAPTGSALEYWGYLLTALLIPAGTFVWSLVERSAWSNYVLAAAGPVVAIMVYRMNFIWYYQ
;
A
#
# COMPACT_ATOMS: atom_id res chain seq x y z
N MET A 1 -5.08 -17.77 8.46
CA MET A 1 -5.86 -16.52 8.58
C MET A 1 -5.90 -16.12 10.05
N LEU A 2 -5.53 -14.89 10.36
CA LEU A 2 -5.64 -14.32 11.71
C LEU A 2 -6.85 -13.38 11.71
N TRP A 3 -7.86 -13.68 12.54
CA TRP A 3 -9.09 -12.88 12.64
C TRP A 3 -9.87 -12.73 11.32
N GLY A 4 -9.86 -13.76 10.46
CA GLY A 4 -10.54 -13.72 9.16
C GLY A 4 -9.73 -13.07 8.04
N TYR A 5 -8.57 -12.46 8.33
CA TYR A 5 -7.70 -11.87 7.31
C TYR A 5 -6.48 -12.74 7.04
N ASP A 6 -5.92 -12.61 5.84
CA ASP A 6 -4.71 -13.33 5.44
C ASP A 6 -3.45 -12.66 6.01
N GLY A 7 -2.30 -13.34 5.88
CA GLY A 7 -1.02 -12.78 6.35
C GLY A 7 -0.60 -11.53 5.57
N TRP A 8 -1.02 -11.43 4.32
CA TRP A 8 -0.70 -10.31 3.44
C TRP A 8 -1.39 -9.02 3.88
N PHE A 9 -2.65 -9.10 4.30
CA PHE A 9 -3.39 -7.99 4.88
C PHE A 9 -2.68 -7.43 6.11
N TRP A 10 -2.31 -8.30 7.05
CA TRP A 10 -1.61 -7.85 8.26
C TRP A 10 -0.23 -7.26 7.95
N ALA A 11 0.49 -7.81 6.97
CA ALA A 11 1.74 -7.23 6.49
C ALA A 11 1.52 -5.83 5.88
N ALA A 12 0.47 -5.64 5.08
CA ALA A 12 0.11 -4.35 4.50
C ALA A 12 -0.25 -3.32 5.56
N VAL A 13 -1.01 -3.71 6.59
CA VAL A 13 -1.36 -2.83 7.72
C VAL A 13 -0.13 -2.43 8.52
N LEU A 14 0.77 -3.37 8.80
CA LEU A 14 1.99 -3.10 9.56
C LEU A 14 2.96 -2.19 8.78
N LEU A 15 3.25 -2.53 7.52
CA LEU A 15 4.16 -1.74 6.67
C LEU A 15 3.56 -0.37 6.33
N GLY A 16 2.27 -0.34 5.97
CA GLY A 16 1.54 0.90 5.69
C GLY A 16 1.45 1.79 6.92
N GLY A 17 1.16 1.23 8.08
CA GLY A 17 1.13 1.94 9.37
C GLY A 17 2.51 2.49 9.76
N ALA A 18 3.57 1.69 9.61
CA ALA A 18 4.94 2.14 9.87
C ALA A 18 5.34 3.29 8.94
N SER A 19 5.05 3.17 7.63
CA SER A 19 5.34 4.22 6.64
C SER A 19 4.54 5.50 6.94
N PHE A 20 3.26 5.38 7.28
CA PHE A 20 2.43 6.50 7.73
C PHE A 20 3.06 7.23 8.91
N LEU A 21 3.48 6.51 9.95
CA LEU A 21 4.06 7.11 11.15
C LEU A 21 5.36 7.84 10.85
N VAL A 22 6.25 7.24 10.05
CA VAL A 22 7.52 7.88 9.65
C VAL A 22 7.25 9.20 8.92
N CYS A 23 6.39 9.17 7.90
CA CYS A 23 6.05 10.34 7.10
C CYS A 23 5.29 11.40 7.89
N ALA A 24 4.29 11.00 8.70
CA ALA A 24 3.49 11.92 9.51
C ALA A 24 4.33 12.62 10.57
N VAL A 25 5.22 11.90 11.27
CA VAL A 25 6.12 12.51 12.27
C VAL A 25 7.04 13.54 11.62
N GLN A 26 7.58 13.25 10.44
CA GLN A 26 8.45 14.18 9.72
C GLN A 26 7.68 15.39 9.15
N ALA A 27 6.43 15.19 8.72
CA ALA A 27 5.53 16.27 8.32
C ALA A 27 5.21 17.22 9.48
N LEU A 28 4.89 16.66 10.65
CA LEU A 28 4.61 17.43 11.88
C LEU A 28 5.84 18.20 12.38
N ARG A 29 7.05 17.69 12.12
CA ARG A 29 8.32 18.40 12.40
C ARG A 29 8.65 19.49 11.39
N GLY A 30 7.81 19.70 10.37
CA GLY A 30 8.05 20.68 9.30
C GLY A 30 9.27 20.36 8.43
N ARG A 31 9.70 19.10 8.40
CA ARG A 31 10.86 18.67 7.61
C ARG A 31 10.45 18.40 6.17
N ARG A 32 11.40 18.61 5.26
CA ARG A 32 11.28 18.21 3.85
C ARG A 32 11.38 16.67 3.73
N PRO A 33 10.93 16.07 2.62
CA PRO A 33 11.15 14.65 2.35
C PRO A 33 12.63 14.30 2.45
N ASP A 34 12.93 13.21 3.15
CA ASP A 34 14.27 12.66 3.32
C ASP A 34 14.28 11.17 2.94
N ASP A 35 15.47 10.57 2.94
CA ASP A 35 15.65 9.17 2.53
C ASP A 35 14.83 8.20 3.41
N TRP A 36 14.47 8.59 4.64
CA TRP A 36 13.63 7.79 5.52
C TRP A 36 12.16 7.81 5.09
N THR A 37 11.58 8.99 4.81
CA THR A 37 10.19 9.08 4.36
C THR A 37 9.99 8.50 2.97
N GLN A 38 10.95 8.73 2.07
CA GLN A 38 10.94 8.13 0.74
C GLN A 38 11.20 6.63 0.79
N GLY A 39 12.17 6.20 1.60
CA GLY A 39 12.50 4.79 1.79
C GLY A 39 11.36 3.98 2.38
N SER A 40 10.59 4.54 3.33
CA SER A 40 9.43 3.85 3.91
C SER A 40 8.32 3.61 2.89
N VAL A 41 8.08 4.56 1.99
CA VAL A 41 7.12 4.42 0.90
C VAL A 41 7.61 3.44 -0.17
N LEU A 42 8.90 3.48 -0.52
CA LEU A 42 9.50 2.51 -1.44
C LEU A 42 9.48 1.08 -0.89
N LEU A 43 9.68 0.89 0.41
CA LEU A 43 9.55 -0.42 1.04
C LEU A 43 8.11 -0.95 0.94
N LEU A 44 7.12 -0.07 1.13
CA LEU A 44 5.72 -0.41 0.95
C LEU A 44 5.41 -0.78 -0.50
N GLU A 45 5.95 -0.03 -1.46
CA GLU A 45 5.82 -0.32 -2.90
C GLU A 45 6.46 -1.67 -3.26
N ALA A 46 7.66 -1.97 -2.75
CA ALA A 46 8.33 -3.25 -2.97
C ALA A 46 7.50 -4.42 -2.41
N PHE A 47 6.87 -4.24 -1.25
CA PHE A 47 5.92 -5.21 -0.71
C PHE A 47 4.71 -5.40 -1.63
N LEU A 48 4.13 -4.33 -2.17
CA LEU A 48 2.99 -4.42 -3.09
C LEU A 48 3.35 -5.11 -4.40
N LEU A 49 4.56 -4.94 -4.91
CA LEU A 49 5.05 -5.70 -6.07
C LEU A 49 5.12 -7.19 -5.76
N ALA A 50 5.63 -7.57 -4.58
CA ALA A 50 5.63 -8.96 -4.14
C ALA A 50 4.19 -9.50 -3.95
N TYR A 51 3.30 -8.68 -3.38
CA TYR A 51 1.87 -8.99 -3.26
C TYR A 51 1.26 -9.23 -4.66
N ALA A 52 1.53 -8.37 -5.64
CA ALA A 52 1.01 -8.49 -6.99
C ALA A 52 1.47 -9.78 -7.69
N VAL A 53 2.74 -10.16 -7.53
CA VAL A 53 3.24 -11.46 -8.00
C VAL A 53 2.49 -12.60 -7.31
N GLY A 54 2.29 -12.52 -5.99
CA GLY A 54 1.48 -13.46 -5.24
C GLY A 54 0.05 -13.58 -5.78
N SER A 55 -0.59 -12.45 -6.11
CA SER A 55 -1.92 -12.39 -6.71
C SER A 55 -2.00 -13.06 -8.08
N VAL A 56 -0.99 -12.85 -8.94
CA VAL A 56 -0.89 -13.53 -10.25
C VAL A 56 -0.79 -15.04 -10.03
N VAL A 57 0.16 -15.48 -9.19
CA VAL A 57 0.36 -16.90 -8.91
C VAL A 57 -0.94 -17.54 -8.39
N MET A 58 -1.60 -16.91 -7.42
CA MET A 58 -2.86 -17.41 -6.86
C MET A 58 -3.99 -17.50 -7.89
N HIS A 59 -4.10 -16.58 -8.84
CA HIS A 59 -5.10 -16.69 -9.91
C HIS A 59 -4.78 -17.80 -10.93
N LEU A 60 -3.51 -18.18 -11.09
CA LEU A 60 -3.10 -19.20 -12.04
C LEU A 60 -3.18 -20.62 -11.49
N VAL A 61 -2.85 -20.80 -10.20
CA VAL A 61 -2.73 -22.14 -9.58
C VAL A 61 -3.67 -22.36 -8.39
N GLY A 62 -4.26 -21.28 -7.87
CA GLY A 62 -5.08 -21.30 -6.67
C GLY A 62 -6.58 -21.30 -6.94
N PRO A 63 -7.39 -21.33 -5.87
CA PRO A 63 -8.83 -21.16 -5.97
C PRO A 63 -9.17 -19.77 -6.51
N ALA A 64 -10.22 -19.70 -7.34
CA ALA A 64 -10.71 -18.42 -7.86
C ALA A 64 -11.24 -17.53 -6.72
N PRO A 65 -11.11 -16.19 -6.83
CA PRO A 65 -11.75 -15.27 -5.90
C PRO A 65 -13.28 -15.48 -5.92
N THR A 66 -13.93 -15.28 -4.78
CA THR A 66 -15.39 -15.41 -4.70
C THR A 66 -16.08 -14.30 -5.50
N GLY A 67 -15.51 -13.08 -5.49
CA GLY A 67 -16.01 -11.93 -6.22
C GLY A 67 -15.42 -11.73 -7.62
N SER A 68 -15.62 -10.53 -8.18
CA SER A 68 -15.14 -10.18 -9.53
C SER A 68 -13.63 -10.02 -9.58
N ALA A 69 -12.95 -10.82 -10.42
CA ALA A 69 -11.52 -10.69 -10.65
C ALA A 69 -11.14 -9.31 -11.21
N LEU A 70 -11.96 -8.72 -12.09
CA LEU A 70 -11.69 -7.39 -12.63
C LEU A 70 -11.69 -6.31 -11.54
N GLU A 71 -12.60 -6.41 -10.57
CA GLU A 71 -12.64 -5.51 -9.43
C GLU A 71 -11.35 -5.64 -8.60
N TYR A 72 -10.94 -6.87 -8.29
CA TYR A 72 -9.69 -7.15 -7.57
C TYR A 72 -8.47 -6.53 -8.24
N TRP A 73 -8.30 -6.73 -9.56
CA TRP A 73 -7.18 -6.16 -10.32
C TRP A 73 -7.22 -4.63 -10.39
N GLY A 74 -8.42 -4.03 -10.44
CA GLY A 74 -8.58 -2.57 -10.35
C GLY A 74 -8.11 -1.99 -9.02
N TYR A 75 -8.45 -2.66 -7.90
CA TYR A 75 -7.94 -2.29 -6.58
C TYR A 75 -6.43 -2.47 -6.46
N LEU A 76 -5.88 -3.60 -6.95
CA LEU A 76 -4.43 -3.86 -6.91
C LEU A 76 -3.65 -2.82 -7.73
N LEU A 77 -4.11 -2.51 -8.94
CA LEU A 77 -3.48 -1.49 -9.77
C LEU A 77 -3.49 -0.13 -9.07
N THR A 78 -4.62 0.25 -8.50
CA THR A 78 -4.73 1.50 -7.74
C THR A 78 -3.80 1.50 -6.53
N ALA A 79 -3.71 0.38 -5.81
CA ALA A 79 -2.83 0.24 -4.66
C ALA A 79 -1.35 0.42 -5.02
N LEU A 80 -0.90 -0.05 -6.20
CA LEU A 80 0.45 0.16 -6.71
C LEU A 80 0.70 1.61 -7.17
N LEU A 81 -0.29 2.23 -7.81
CA LEU A 81 -0.12 3.59 -8.34
C LEU A 81 -0.01 4.65 -7.25
N ILE A 82 -0.65 4.44 -6.09
CA ILE A 82 -0.68 5.45 -5.02
C ILE A 82 0.72 5.70 -4.42
N PRO A 83 1.47 4.71 -3.90
CA PRO A 83 2.79 4.95 -3.33
C PRO A 83 3.80 5.40 -4.39
N ALA A 84 3.73 4.85 -5.61
CA ALA A 84 4.54 5.34 -6.73
C ALA A 84 4.28 6.83 -7.02
N GLY A 85 3.01 7.24 -7.06
CA GLY A 85 2.61 8.63 -7.28
C GLY A 85 3.05 9.57 -6.17
N THR A 86 2.90 9.19 -4.90
CA THR A 86 3.35 10.01 -3.77
C THR A 86 4.87 10.10 -3.71
N PHE A 87 5.59 9.03 -4.05
CA PHE A 87 7.04 9.03 -4.17
C PHE A 87 7.51 10.02 -5.25
N VAL A 88 6.96 9.92 -6.48
CA VAL A 88 7.30 10.87 -7.57
C VAL A 88 6.95 12.30 -7.17
N TRP A 89 5.80 12.53 -6.54
CA TRP A 89 5.42 13.84 -6.01
C TRP A 89 6.48 14.39 -5.06
N SER A 90 7.06 13.54 -4.21
CA SER A 90 8.12 13.96 -3.28
C SER A 90 9.44 14.36 -3.91
N LEU A 91 9.69 13.94 -5.16
CA LEU A 91 10.85 14.36 -5.92
C LEU A 91 10.64 15.74 -6.56
N VAL A 92 9.41 16.01 -7.01
CA VAL A 92 9.00 17.27 -7.66
C VAL A 92 8.79 18.38 -6.64
N GLU A 93 8.01 18.10 -5.60
CA GLU A 93 7.67 19.04 -4.54
C GLU A 93 8.46 18.71 -3.27
N ARG A 94 9.44 19.55 -2.95
CA ARG A 94 10.37 19.36 -1.82
C ARG A 94 10.04 20.19 -0.58
N SER A 95 8.83 20.73 -0.46
CA SER A 95 8.37 21.35 0.78
C SER A 95 7.92 20.32 1.83
N ALA A 96 7.74 20.78 3.08
CA ALA A 96 7.22 19.93 4.16
C ALA A 96 5.81 19.36 3.86
N TRP A 97 5.06 20.01 2.96
CA TRP A 97 3.77 19.52 2.49
C TRP A 97 3.82 18.15 1.85
N SER A 98 4.95 17.85 1.21
CA SER A 98 5.16 16.58 0.53
C SER A 98 5.19 15.38 1.49
N ASN A 99 5.64 15.56 2.73
CA ASN A 99 5.58 14.51 3.74
C ASN A 99 4.14 14.15 4.16
N TYR A 100 3.18 15.08 4.09
CA TYR A 100 1.76 14.76 4.29
C TYR A 100 1.20 13.91 3.15
N VAL A 101 1.63 14.19 1.91
CA VAL A 101 1.25 13.40 0.73
C VAL A 101 1.84 11.98 0.82
N LEU A 102 3.12 11.85 1.18
CA LEU A 102 3.75 10.55 1.43
C LEU A 102 3.05 9.77 2.56
N ALA A 103 2.65 10.45 3.64
CA ALA A 103 1.94 9.80 4.74
C ALA A 103 0.61 9.17 4.29
N ALA A 104 -0.11 9.79 3.35
CA ALA A 104 -1.38 9.25 2.86
C ALA A 104 -1.26 7.88 2.17
N ALA A 105 -0.07 7.50 1.66
CA ALA A 105 0.11 6.24 0.95
C ALA A 105 -0.18 5.01 1.83
N GLY A 106 0.32 5.00 3.07
CA GLY A 106 0.18 3.86 3.99
C GLY A 106 -1.28 3.48 4.30
N PRO A 107 -2.12 4.42 4.79
CA PRO A 107 -3.52 4.14 5.09
C PRO A 107 -4.34 3.78 3.85
N VAL A 108 -4.08 4.43 2.71
CA VAL A 108 -4.76 4.10 1.45
C VAL A 108 -4.46 2.65 1.05
N VAL A 109 -3.21 2.22 1.09
CA VAL A 109 -2.83 0.83 0.79
C VAL A 109 -3.53 -0.16 1.73
N ALA A 110 -3.59 0.13 3.03
CA ALA A 110 -4.29 -0.74 3.98
C ALA A 110 -5.78 -0.91 3.65
N ILE A 111 -6.46 0.16 3.24
CA ILE A 111 -7.87 0.13 2.82
C ILE A 111 -8.04 -0.64 1.50
N MET A 112 -7.14 -0.45 0.54
CA MET A 112 -7.19 -1.16 -0.74
C MET A 112 -7.01 -2.66 -0.52
N VAL A 113 -6.01 -3.08 0.26
CA VAL A 113 -5.76 -4.50 0.56
C VAL A 113 -6.91 -5.10 1.39
N TYR A 114 -7.52 -4.34 2.29
CA TYR A 114 -8.76 -4.76 2.98
C TYR A 114 -9.87 -5.09 1.97
N ARG A 115 -10.14 -4.19 1.02
CA ARG A 115 -11.16 -4.41 -0.02
C ARG A 115 -10.82 -5.63 -0.87
N MET A 116 -9.56 -5.82 -1.23
CA MET A 116 -9.10 -7.00 -1.98
C MET A 116 -9.27 -8.30 -1.20
N ASN A 117 -9.00 -8.30 0.12
CA ASN A 117 -9.24 -9.45 0.98
C ASN A 117 -10.75 -9.78 1.02
N PHE A 118 -11.60 -8.75 1.11
CA PHE A 118 -13.05 -8.93 1.05
C PHE A 118 -13.52 -9.56 -0.27
N ILE A 119 -13.05 -9.05 -1.41
CA ILE A 119 -13.38 -9.59 -2.74
C ILE A 119 -12.96 -11.05 -2.88
N TRP A 120 -11.84 -11.43 -2.26
CA TRP A 120 -11.31 -12.78 -2.39
C TRP A 120 -12.09 -13.82 -1.58
N TYR A 121 -12.50 -13.49 -0.36
CA TYR A 121 -13.01 -14.46 0.60
C TYR A 121 -14.51 -14.32 0.91
N TYR A 122 -15.11 -13.16 0.69
CA TYR A 122 -16.40 -12.80 1.30
C TYR A 122 -17.45 -12.22 0.35
N GLN A 123 -17.08 -11.90 -0.90
CA GLN A 123 -17.99 -11.33 -1.91
C GLN A 123 -18.50 -12.42 -2.84
#